data_AF-A0A1B6DTR2-F1
#
_entry.id   AF-A0A1B6DTR2-F1
#
_cell.length_a   1.000
_cell.length_b   1.000
_cell.length_c   1.000
_cell.angle_alpha   90.00
_cell.angle_beta   90.00
_cell.angle_gamma   90.00
#
_symmetry.space_group_name_H-M   'P 1'
#
loop_
_entity.id
_entity.type
_entity.pdbx_description
1 polymer ?
#
loop_
_entity_poly.entity_id
_entity_poly.type
_entity_poly.pdbx_seq_one_letter_code
_entity_poly.pdbx_strand_id
1 'polypeptide(L)'
;QIQQLAMIPDKETKQLTYKLLQENFLQIHELKKPSVGSGPHKTFFLFHVDLNQVVQMVINTCQKAIYNALTRRTHEHYDHQRLMEKRERIGSLADTMREQGASEEEIQSIVDDWFSPPERNLLAVAEAMINQLQLSELQIDDTIFLLQLFMYYQSSSISNKVK
;
A
#
# COMPACT_ATOMS: atom_id res chain seq x y z
N GLN A 1 -23.44 24.13 1.41
CA GLN A 1 -22.96 23.79 2.78
C GLN A 1 -21.50 23.34 2.76
N ILE A 2 -21.13 22.21 2.12
CA ILE A 2 -19.73 21.73 2.08
C ILE A 2 -18.76 22.82 1.57
N GLN A 3 -19.06 23.44 0.43
CA GLN A 3 -18.25 24.53 -0.15
C GLN A 3 -18.01 25.69 0.85
N GLN A 4 -19.08 26.14 1.52
CA GLN A 4 -19.04 27.28 2.43
C GLN A 4 -18.24 26.97 3.70
N LEU A 5 -18.36 25.75 4.22
CA LEU A 5 -17.65 25.31 5.43
C LEU A 5 -16.17 25.03 5.14
N ALA A 6 -15.87 24.44 3.99
CA ALA A 6 -14.49 24.11 3.60
C ALA A 6 -13.73 25.29 3.00
N MET A 7 -14.41 26.40 2.67
CA MET A 7 -13.85 27.56 1.97
C MET A 7 -13.16 27.21 0.63
N ILE A 8 -13.63 26.15 -0.03
CA ILE A 8 -13.14 25.69 -1.34
C ILE A 8 -14.07 26.24 -2.43
N PRO A 9 -13.58 26.59 -3.64
CA PRO A 9 -14.43 26.97 -4.76
C PRO A 9 -15.46 25.89 -5.14
N ASP A 10 -16.64 26.27 -5.65
CA ASP A 10 -17.74 25.35 -6.00
C ASP A 10 -17.31 24.25 -6.98
N LYS A 11 -16.58 24.65 -8.05
CA LYS A 11 -16.11 23.73 -9.09
C LYS A 11 -15.19 22.64 -8.51
N GLU A 12 -14.25 23.04 -7.66
CA GLU A 12 -13.29 22.13 -7.04
C GLU A 12 -13.95 21.25 -5.98
N THR A 13 -14.86 21.83 -5.18
CA THR A 13 -15.66 21.07 -4.20
C THR A 13 -16.41 19.92 -4.88
N LYS A 14 -17.09 20.21 -5.99
CA LYS A 14 -17.81 19.17 -6.76
C LYS A 14 -16.87 18.10 -7.27
N GLN A 15 -15.72 18.50 -7.84
CA GLN A 15 -14.74 17.54 -8.35
C GLN A 15 -14.23 16.59 -7.25
N LEU A 16 -13.90 17.12 -6.07
CA LEU A 16 -13.41 16.32 -4.94
C LEU A 16 -14.50 15.41 -4.38
N THR A 17 -15.72 15.89 -4.20
CA THR A 17 -16.82 15.05 -3.69
C THR A 17 -17.18 13.93 -4.66
N TYR A 18 -17.14 14.18 -5.98
CA TYR A 18 -17.34 13.12 -6.96
C TYR A 18 -16.23 12.08 -6.94
N LYS A 19 -14.97 12.47 -6.81
CA LYS A 19 -13.85 11.53 -6.67
C LYS A 19 -14.01 10.65 -5.42
N LEU A 20 -14.30 11.25 -4.28
CA LEU A 20 -14.52 10.51 -3.02
C LEU A 20 -15.73 9.56 -3.10
N LEU A 21 -16.77 9.94 -3.83
CA LEU A 21 -17.93 9.08 -4.08
C LEU A 21 -17.57 7.89 -5.00
N GLN A 22 -16.82 8.13 -6.08
CA GLN A 22 -16.38 7.07 -7.01
C GLN A 22 -15.49 6.04 -6.32
N GLU A 23 -14.60 6.50 -5.45
CA GLU A 23 -13.70 5.65 -4.65
C GLU A 23 -14.37 5.08 -3.39
N ASN A 24 -15.69 5.23 -3.22
CA ASN A 24 -16.48 4.72 -2.09
C ASN A 24 -16.07 5.25 -0.69
N PHE A 25 -15.41 6.43 -0.63
CA PHE A 25 -15.16 7.14 0.62
C PHE A 25 -16.37 7.94 1.12
N LEU A 26 -17.29 8.30 0.21
CA LEU A 26 -18.55 8.97 0.53
C LEU A 26 -19.73 8.14 0.03
N GLN A 27 -20.85 8.22 0.74
CA GLN A 27 -22.13 7.66 0.36
C GLN A 27 -23.17 8.76 0.18
N ILE A 28 -24.17 8.49 -0.65
CA ILE A 28 -25.29 9.39 -0.89
C ILE A 28 -26.55 8.80 -0.28
N HIS A 29 -27.19 9.58 0.58
CA HIS A 29 -28.53 9.31 1.06
C HIS A 29 -29.55 10.17 0.31
N GLU A 30 -30.46 9.52 -0.41
CA GLU A 30 -31.53 10.18 -1.14
C GLU A 30 -32.73 10.44 -0.22
N LEU A 31 -33.06 11.72 0.00
CA LEU A 31 -34.26 12.13 0.70
C LEU A 31 -35.32 12.59 -0.29
N LYS A 32 -36.42 11.85 -0.37
CA LYS A 32 -37.61 12.22 -1.13
C LYS A 32 -38.57 12.96 -0.19
N LYS A 33 -38.77 14.26 -0.40
CA LYS A 33 -39.85 14.96 0.31
C LYS A 33 -41.19 14.54 -0.31
N PRO A 34 -42.19 14.10 0.50
CA PRO A 34 -43.53 13.94 -0.01
C PRO A 34 -44.05 15.32 -0.44
N SER A 35 -44.33 15.47 -1.74
CA SER A 35 -44.95 16.67 -2.27
C SER A 35 -46.43 16.67 -1.89
N VAL A 36 -46.92 17.75 -1.29
CA VAL A 36 -48.34 17.94 -0.97
C VAL A 36 -49.16 18.40 -2.20
N GLY A 37 -48.70 18.06 -3.42
CA GLY A 37 -49.34 18.47 -4.68
C GLY A 37 -48.73 17.81 -5.94
N SER A 38 -49.40 18.02 -7.08
CA SER A 38 -49.15 17.42 -8.41
C SER A 38 -47.90 17.96 -9.15
N GLY A 39 -46.83 18.27 -8.41
CA GLY A 39 -45.56 18.73 -8.97
C GLY A 39 -44.49 17.62 -8.97
N PRO A 40 -43.41 17.74 -9.78
CA PRO A 40 -42.30 16.80 -9.77
C PRO A 40 -41.66 16.70 -8.38
N HIS A 41 -41.39 15.47 -7.93
CA HIS A 41 -40.76 15.23 -6.63
C HIS A 41 -39.38 15.89 -6.56
N LYS A 42 -39.18 16.77 -5.57
CA LYS A 42 -37.85 17.31 -5.27
C LYS A 42 -37.07 16.29 -4.44
N THR A 43 -36.03 15.72 -5.05
CA THR A 43 -35.06 14.86 -4.39
C THR A 43 -33.91 15.71 -3.80
N PHE A 44 -33.52 15.40 -2.57
CA PHE A 44 -32.32 15.95 -1.94
C PHE A 44 -31.28 14.85 -1.75
N PHE A 45 -30.03 15.16 -2.04
CA PHE A 45 -28.90 14.25 -1.82
C PHE A 45 -28.09 14.73 -0.62
N LEU A 46 -27.95 13.88 0.38
CA LEU A 46 -27.09 14.11 1.53
C LEU A 46 -25.85 13.22 1.42
N PHE A 47 -24.68 13.82 1.59
CA PHE A 47 -23.44 13.07 1.70
C PHE A 47 -23.25 12.62 3.15
N HIS A 48 -22.87 11.37 3.33
CA HIS A 48 -22.42 10.85 4.63
C HIS A 48 -21.20 9.94 4.44
N VAL A 49 -20.50 9.68 5.53
CA VAL A 49 -19.39 8.73 5.59
C VAL A 49 -19.79 7.59 6.52
N ASP A 50 -19.93 6.38 5.99
CA ASP A 50 -19.98 5.17 6.81
C ASP A 50 -18.56 4.66 7.04
N LEU A 51 -18.04 4.91 8.24
CA LEU A 51 -16.68 4.55 8.61
C LEU A 51 -16.42 3.03 8.53
N ASN A 52 -17.42 2.18 8.82
CA ASN A 52 -17.25 0.73 8.68
C ASN A 52 -17.01 0.33 7.23
N GLN A 53 -17.86 0.85 6.34
CA GLN A 53 -17.79 0.54 4.92
C GLN A 53 -16.47 1.04 4.33
N VAL A 54 -16.05 2.26 4.69
CA VAL A 54 -14.79 2.84 4.25
C VAL A 54 -13.62 1.99 4.74
N VAL A 55 -13.59 1.59 6.02
CA VAL A 55 -12.50 0.76 6.56
C VAL A 55 -12.42 -0.59 5.86
N GLN A 56 -13.54 -1.27 5.63
CA GLN A 56 -13.57 -2.54 4.89
C GLN A 56 -13.05 -2.36 3.44
N MET A 57 -13.46 -1.28 2.78
CA MET A 57 -12.98 -0.95 1.43
C MET A 57 -11.47 -0.71 1.42
N VAL A 58 -10.94 0.03 2.39
CA VAL A 58 -9.50 0.31 2.50
C VAL A 58 -8.72 -0.99 2.77
N ILE A 59 -9.21 -1.86 3.67
CA ILE A 59 -8.61 -3.19 3.91
C ILE A 59 -8.52 -4.00 2.60
N ASN A 60 -9.61 -4.07 1.83
CA ASN A 60 -9.61 -4.78 0.54
C ASN A 60 -8.59 -4.19 -0.44
N THR A 61 -8.41 -2.87 -0.45
CA THR A 61 -7.42 -2.19 -1.28
C THR A 61 -5.99 -2.52 -0.82
N CYS A 62 -5.73 -2.48 0.49
CA CYS A 62 -4.44 -2.87 1.07
C CYS A 62 -4.11 -4.35 0.77
N GLN A 63 -5.08 -5.25 0.85
CA GLN A 63 -4.90 -6.68 0.52
C GLN A 63 -4.52 -6.90 -0.95
N LYS A 64 -5.12 -6.13 -1.87
CA LYS A 64 -4.72 -6.16 -3.29
C LYS A 64 -3.31 -5.58 -3.47
N ALA A 65 -3.00 -4.49 -2.78
CA ALA A 65 -1.70 -3.84 -2.85
C ALA A 65 -0.56 -4.76 -2.37
N ILE A 66 -0.73 -5.43 -1.23
CA ILE A 66 0.27 -6.37 -0.71
C ILE A 66 0.43 -7.59 -1.62
N TYR A 67 -0.67 -8.12 -2.18
CA TYR A 67 -0.61 -9.20 -3.15
C TYR A 67 0.18 -8.81 -4.41
N ASN A 68 -0.06 -7.61 -4.93
CA ASN A 68 0.67 -7.08 -6.07
C ASN A 68 2.16 -6.87 -5.76
N ALA A 69 2.48 -6.33 -4.58
CA ALA A 69 3.85 -6.12 -4.12
C ALA A 69 4.61 -7.45 -3.99
N LEU A 70 4.02 -8.44 -3.32
CA LEU A 70 4.58 -9.79 -3.17
C LEU A 70 4.80 -10.48 -4.52
N THR A 71 3.82 -10.39 -5.40
CA THR A 71 3.90 -10.97 -6.74
C THR A 71 5.03 -10.32 -7.53
N ARG A 72 5.14 -8.99 -7.49
CA ARG A 72 6.22 -8.27 -8.18
C ARG A 72 7.58 -8.60 -7.58
N ARG A 73 7.71 -8.66 -6.25
CA ARG A 73 8.96 -9.02 -5.57
C ARG A 73 9.41 -10.42 -5.93
N THR A 74 8.47 -11.37 -5.97
CA THR A 74 8.77 -12.76 -6.37
C THR A 74 9.24 -12.84 -7.82
N HIS A 75 8.62 -12.06 -8.72
CA HIS A 75 9.05 -11.95 -10.11
C HIS A 75 10.46 -11.36 -10.23
N GLU A 76 10.75 -10.25 -9.53
CA GLU A 76 12.08 -9.64 -9.52
C GLU A 76 13.15 -10.61 -8.99
N HIS A 77 12.82 -11.39 -7.95
CA HIS A 77 13.72 -12.40 -7.41
C HIS A 77 13.97 -13.54 -8.41
N TYR A 78 12.94 -13.96 -9.14
CA TYR A 78 13.06 -15.02 -10.15
C TYR A 78 13.95 -14.58 -11.33
N ASP A 79 13.70 -13.38 -11.86
CA ASP A 79 14.47 -12.85 -13.00
C ASP A 79 15.96 -12.69 -12.67
N HIS A 80 16.27 -12.30 -11.44
CA HIS A 80 17.63 -12.03 -10.97
C HIS A 80 18.25 -13.20 -10.18
N GLN A 81 17.58 -14.35 -10.10
CA GLN A 81 17.97 -15.46 -9.21
C GLN A 81 19.44 -15.88 -9.40
N ARG A 82 19.87 -16.10 -10.65
CA ARG A 82 21.25 -16.54 -10.95
C ARG A 82 22.29 -15.53 -10.49
N LEU A 83 21.98 -14.24 -10.63
CA LEU A 83 22.89 -13.16 -10.24
C LEU A 83 22.95 -13.00 -8.73
N MET A 84 21.80 -13.16 -8.04
CA MET A 84 21.73 -13.17 -6.58
C MET A 84 22.46 -14.37 -5.97
N GLU A 85 22.29 -15.57 -6.52
CA GLU A 85 23.04 -16.76 -6.07
C GLU A 85 24.55 -16.60 -6.27
N LYS A 86 24.97 -16.00 -7.39
CA LYS A 86 26.38 -15.68 -7.64
C LYS A 86 26.92 -14.70 -6.59
N ARG A 87 26.16 -13.65 -6.25
CA ARG A 87 26.49 -12.69 -5.18
C ARG A 87 26.61 -13.38 -3.83
N GLU A 88 25.65 -14.22 -3.48
CA GLU A 88 25.63 -14.93 -2.19
C GLU A 88 26.86 -15.83 -2.02
N ARG A 89 27.23 -16.58 -3.07
CA ARG A 89 28.44 -17.42 -3.06
C ARG A 89 29.73 -16.61 -2.92
N ILE A 90 29.82 -15.45 -3.58
CA ILE A 90 30.99 -14.59 -3.49
C ILE A 90 31.04 -13.93 -2.11
N GLY A 91 29.90 -13.52 -1.55
CA GLY A 91 29.79 -13.00 -0.19
C GLY A 91 30.23 -14.01 0.86
N SER A 92 29.78 -15.27 0.78
CA SER A 92 30.19 -16.31 1.73
C SER A 92 31.68 -16.66 1.62
N LEU A 93 32.26 -16.63 0.41
CA LEU A 93 33.70 -16.77 0.21
C LEU A 93 34.46 -15.59 0.84
N ALA A 94 34.00 -14.37 0.62
CA ALA A 94 34.58 -13.16 1.20
C ALA A 94 34.56 -13.22 2.74
N ASP A 95 33.45 -13.66 3.35
CA ASP A 95 33.34 -13.85 4.79
C ASP A 95 34.32 -14.91 5.30
N THR A 96 34.43 -16.04 4.60
CA THR A 96 35.40 -17.11 4.94
C THR A 96 36.85 -16.60 4.87
N MET A 97 37.19 -15.78 3.88
CA MET A 97 38.53 -15.20 3.76
C MET A 97 38.81 -14.15 4.85
N ARG A 98 37.79 -13.37 5.23
CA ARG A 98 37.88 -12.43 6.35
C ARG A 98 38.13 -13.17 7.67
N GLU A 99 37.46 -14.30 7.90
CA GLU A 99 37.70 -15.16 9.08
C GLU A 99 39.11 -15.77 9.10
N GLN A 100 39.69 -16.05 7.92
CA GLN A 100 41.06 -16.53 7.77
C GLN A 100 42.12 -15.42 7.92
N GLY A 101 41.70 -14.17 8.12
CA GLY A 101 42.59 -13.03 8.31
C GLY A 101 43.15 -12.44 7.01
N ALA A 102 42.50 -12.68 5.87
CA ALA A 102 42.85 -12.02 4.61
C ALA A 102 42.64 -10.50 4.71
N SER A 103 43.45 -9.73 3.99
CA SER A 103 43.33 -8.27 3.96
C SER A 103 42.09 -7.84 3.17
N GLU A 104 41.46 -6.73 3.56
CA GLU A 104 40.25 -6.23 2.92
C GLU A 104 40.47 -5.86 1.44
N GLU A 105 41.71 -5.51 1.06
CA GLU A 105 42.12 -5.24 -0.32
C GLU A 105 42.11 -6.50 -1.21
N GLU A 106 42.52 -7.65 -0.67
CA GLU A 106 42.48 -8.94 -1.37
C GLU A 106 41.04 -9.41 -1.60
N ILE A 107 40.17 -9.20 -0.60
CA ILE A 107 38.75 -9.51 -0.70
C ILE A 107 38.09 -8.65 -1.77
N GLN A 108 38.39 -7.35 -1.78
CA GLN A 108 37.82 -6.43 -2.76
C GLN A 108 38.27 -6.75 -4.20
N SER A 109 39.54 -7.11 -4.40
CA SER A 109 40.06 -7.56 -5.70
C SER A 109 39.30 -8.79 -6.22
N ILE A 110 39.00 -9.76 -5.36
CA ILE A 110 38.23 -10.95 -5.74
C ILE A 110 36.80 -10.57 -6.13
N VAL A 111 36.15 -9.68 -5.38
CA VAL A 111 34.79 -9.23 -5.72
C VAL A 111 34.78 -8.46 -7.06
N ASP A 112 35.84 -7.70 -7.35
CA ASP A 112 36.07 -6.95 -8.60
C ASP A 112 36.32 -7.87 -9.79
N ASP A 113 37.07 -8.95 -9.62
CA ASP A 113 37.37 -9.89 -10.71
C ASP A 113 36.17 -10.76 -11.11
N TRP A 114 35.27 -11.06 -10.16
CA TRP A 114 34.16 -11.97 -10.40
C TRP A 114 32.90 -11.31 -10.99
N PHE A 115 32.76 -9.99 -10.85
CA PHE A 115 31.62 -9.24 -11.39
C PHE A 115 32.02 -8.24 -12.45
N SER A 116 31.40 -8.34 -13.61
CA SER A 116 31.53 -7.29 -14.63
C SER A 116 30.86 -5.99 -14.15
N PRO A 117 31.37 -4.79 -14.48
CA PRO A 117 30.72 -3.51 -14.15
C PRO A 117 29.21 -3.42 -14.48
N PRO A 118 28.70 -3.92 -15.62
CA PRO A 118 27.25 -3.99 -15.88
C PRO A 118 26.48 -4.91 -14.92
N GLU A 119 27.07 -6.04 -14.50
CA GLU A 119 26.43 -6.96 -13.55
C GLU A 119 26.24 -6.30 -12.18
N ARG A 120 27.22 -5.51 -11.74
CA ARG A 120 27.15 -4.74 -10.48
C ARG A 120 26.02 -3.73 -10.50
N ASN A 121 25.90 -2.98 -11.59
CA ASN A 121 24.83 -2.00 -11.75
C ASN A 121 23.46 -2.67 -11.74
N LEU A 122 23.32 -3.78 -12.46
CA LEU A 122 22.06 -4.52 -12.53
C LEU A 122 21.66 -5.10 -11.17
N LEU A 123 22.61 -5.65 -10.43
CA LEU A 123 22.42 -6.16 -9.08
C LEU A 123 22.05 -5.04 -8.08
N ALA A 124 22.70 -3.88 -8.15
CA ALA A 124 22.36 -2.74 -7.31
C ALA A 124 20.93 -2.24 -7.54
N VAL A 125 20.50 -2.19 -8.81
CA VAL A 125 19.11 -1.80 -9.18
C VAL A 125 18.11 -2.84 -8.68
N ALA A 126 18.39 -4.13 -8.91
CA ALA A 126 17.50 -5.21 -8.50
C ALA A 126 17.32 -5.23 -6.97
N GLU A 127 18.39 -5.05 -6.20
CA GLU A 127 18.32 -4.99 -4.74
C GLU A 127 17.58 -3.77 -4.22
N ALA A 128 17.84 -2.60 -4.79
CA ALA A 128 17.11 -1.40 -4.44
C ALA A 128 15.60 -1.58 -4.67
N MET A 129 15.21 -2.22 -5.78
CA MET A 129 13.82 -2.50 -6.10
C MET A 129 13.20 -3.53 -5.15
N ILE A 130 13.89 -4.64 -4.86
CA ILE A 130 13.42 -5.68 -3.92
C ILE A 130 13.24 -5.09 -2.51
N ASN A 131 14.23 -4.32 -2.03
CA ASN A 131 14.18 -3.67 -0.73
C ASN A 131 13.03 -2.66 -0.63
N GLN A 132 12.79 -1.89 -1.71
CA GLN A 132 11.67 -0.96 -1.77
C GLN A 132 10.32 -1.68 -1.70
N LEU A 133 10.20 -2.82 -2.39
CA LEU A 133 8.98 -3.65 -2.35
C LEU A 133 8.77 -4.26 -0.96
N GLN A 134 9.82 -4.77 -0.31
CA GLN A 134 9.74 -5.28 1.07
C GLN A 134 9.34 -4.22 2.07
N LEU A 135 9.90 -3.01 1.97
CA LEU A 135 9.50 -1.90 2.82
C LEU A 135 8.03 -1.53 2.61
N SER A 136 7.58 -1.52 1.35
CA SER A 136 6.18 -1.24 1.02
C SER A 136 5.24 -2.34 1.57
N GLU A 137 5.65 -3.61 1.51
CA GLU A 137 4.91 -4.73 2.12
C GLU A 137 4.71 -4.51 3.63
N LEU A 138 5.77 -4.13 4.35
CA LEU A 138 5.71 -3.87 5.80
C LEU A 138 4.78 -2.70 6.15
N GLN A 139 4.86 -1.60 5.41
CA GLN A 139 4.00 -0.42 5.63
C GLN A 139 2.52 -0.73 5.38
N ILE A 140 2.23 -1.56 4.37
CA ILE A 140 0.87 -1.99 4.08
C ILE A 140 0.36 -2.92 5.20
N ASP A 141 1.19 -3.81 5.73
CA ASP A 141 0.84 -4.70 6.83
C ASP A 141 0.48 -3.92 8.11
N ASP A 142 1.29 -2.93 8.49
CA ASP A 142 1.00 -2.03 9.62
C ASP A 142 -0.38 -1.36 9.47
N THR A 143 -0.71 -0.93 8.25
CA THR A 143 -2.00 -0.31 7.94
C THR A 143 -3.14 -1.31 8.05
N ILE A 144 -2.97 -2.52 7.51
CA ILE A 144 -3.97 -3.59 7.61
C ILE A 144 -4.23 -3.93 9.08
N PHE A 145 -3.17 -4.07 9.89
CA PHE A 145 -3.27 -4.36 11.31
C PHE A 145 -4.11 -3.32 12.04
N LEU A 146 -3.83 -2.03 11.83
CA LEU A 146 -4.59 -0.94 12.47
C LEU A 146 -6.07 -0.97 12.09
N LEU A 147 -6.37 -1.18 10.81
CA LEU A 147 -7.76 -1.21 10.31
C LEU A 147 -8.52 -2.45 10.80
N GLN A 148 -7.87 -3.61 10.87
CA GLN A 148 -8.46 -4.83 11.43
C GLN A 148 -8.71 -4.68 12.93
N LEU A 149 -7.78 -4.07 13.67
CA LEU A 149 -7.93 -3.79 15.08
C LEU A 149 -9.13 -2.88 15.35
N PHE A 150 -9.29 -1.84 14.54
CA PHE A 150 -10.46 -0.97 14.58
C PHE A 150 -11.77 -1.75 14.40
N MET A 151 -11.86 -2.61 13.37
CA MET A 151 -13.03 -3.45 13.11
C MET A 151 -13.33 -4.42 14.27
N TYR A 152 -12.27 -4.99 14.87
CA TYR A 152 -12.38 -5.88 16.01
C TYR A 152 -13.00 -5.19 17.25
N TYR A 153 -12.54 -3.99 17.58
CA TYR A 153 -13.12 -3.24 18.70
C TYR A 153 -14.53 -2.74 18.41
N GLN A 154 -14.82 -2.36 17.18
CA GLN A 154 -16.15 -1.91 16.81
C GLN A 154 -17.19 -3.03 16.91
N SER A 155 -16.86 -4.23 16.43
CA SER A 155 -17.72 -5.43 16.60
C SER A 155 -17.89 -5.83 18.07
N SER A 156 -16.82 -5.77 18.86
CA SER A 156 -16.87 -6.06 20.30
C SER A 156 -17.70 -5.03 21.09
N SER A 157 -17.63 -3.75 20.73
CA SER A 157 -18.45 -2.69 21.30
C SER A 157 -19.94 -2.91 21.02
N ILE A 158 -20.29 -3.35 19.81
CA ILE A 158 -21.68 -3.63 19.44
C ILE A 158 -22.21 -4.82 20.26
N SER A 159 -21.42 -5.88 20.42
CA SER A 159 -21.80 -7.05 21.24
C SER A 159 -22.07 -6.69 22.71
N ASN A 160 -21.28 -5.77 23.28
CA ASN A 160 -21.46 -5.29 24.65
C ASN A 160 -22.64 -4.30 24.82
N LYS A 161 -23.13 -3.65 23.76
CA LYS A 161 -24.31 -2.78 23.81
C LYS A 161 -25.65 -3.53 23.69
N VAL A 162 -25.61 -4.80 23.27
CA VAL A 162 -26.80 -5.64 23.05
C VAL A 162 -27.08 -6.54 24.27
N LYS A 163 -26.19 -6.55 25.27
CA LYS A 163 -26.42 -7.14 26.60
C LYS A 163 -26.83 -6.08 27.60
#